data_AF-A0A0D0B7M1-F1
#
_entry.id   AF-A0A0D0B7M1-F1
#
_cell.length_a   1.000
_cell.length_b   1.000
_cell.length_c   1.000
_cell.angle_alpha   90.00
_cell.angle_beta   90.00
_cell.angle_gamma   90.00
#
_symmetry.space_group_name_H-M   'P 1'
#
loop_
_entity.id
_entity.type
_entity.pdbx_description
1 polymer ?
#
loop_
_entity_poly.entity_id
_entity_poly.type
_entity_poly.pdbx_seq_one_letter_code
_entity_poly.pdbx_strand_id
1 'polypeptide(L)'
;MSTDLLSRVDETLAVCPQFRILLTGVGKSSLVSSVFNISLKDIDIAHDRAGRASITREYISPDNPRFILHDSQGFEPGSADNWAIVESFIRDRCRQDLQPKSRLHAIW
;
A
#
# COMPACT_ATOMS: atom_id res chain seq x y z
N MET A 1 -28.08 18.65 21.92
CA MET A 1 -27.11 18.20 20.90
C MET A 1 -25.86 17.76 21.64
N SER A 2 -25.60 16.45 21.70
CA SER A 2 -24.45 15.92 22.45
C SER A 2 -23.18 16.24 21.67
N THR A 3 -22.30 17.06 22.24
CA THR A 3 -20.92 17.20 21.76
C THR A 3 -20.15 16.00 22.30
N ASP A 4 -20.27 14.86 21.63
CA ASP A 4 -19.35 13.75 21.89
C ASP A 4 -17.94 14.25 21.58
N LEU A 5 -17.06 14.18 22.57
CA LEU A 5 -15.65 14.44 22.38
C LEU A 5 -15.15 13.44 21.34
N LEU A 6 -14.68 13.92 20.19
CA LEU A 6 -14.04 13.05 19.22
C LEU A 6 -12.88 12.35 19.92
N SER A 7 -12.81 11.03 19.81
CA SER A 7 -11.67 10.33 20.37
C SER A 7 -10.40 10.78 19.64
N ARG A 8 -9.24 10.75 20.31
CA ARG A 8 -7.95 11.02 19.66
C ARG A 8 -7.73 10.14 18.42
N VAL A 9 -8.35 8.96 18.40
CA VAL A 9 -8.34 8.05 17.25
C VAL A 9 -9.11 8.66 16.09
N ASP A 10 -10.31 9.17 16.32
CA ASP A 10 -11.12 9.81 15.27
C ASP A 10 -10.45 11.07 14.73
N GLU A 11 -9.83 11.87 15.59
CA GLU A 11 -9.05 13.04 15.17
C GLU A 11 -7.86 12.65 14.28
N THR A 12 -7.13 11.60 14.67
CA THR A 12 -6.00 11.07 13.89
C THR A 12 -6.47 10.54 12.53
N LEU A 13 -7.57 9.79 12.52
CA LEU A 13 -8.17 9.22 11.32
C LEU A 13 -8.79 10.29 10.41
N ALA A 14 -9.21 11.44 10.96
CA ALA A 14 -9.64 12.59 10.16
C ALA A 14 -8.47 13.25 9.43
N VAL A 15 -7.30 13.35 10.08
CA VAL A 15 -6.06 13.89 9.47
C VAL A 15 -5.50 12.94 8.42
N CYS A 16 -5.49 11.63 8.70
CA CYS A 16 -5.02 10.60 7.77
C CYS A 16 -6.09 9.51 7.58
N PRO A 17 -7.01 9.70 6.62
CA PRO A 17 -8.08 8.73 6.37
C PRO A 17 -7.59 7.43 5.72
N GLN A 18 -6.41 7.45 5.10
CA GLN A 18 -5.88 6.32 4.34
C GLN A 18 -4.40 6.07 4.62
N PHE A 19 -4.08 4.82 4.95
CA PHE A 19 -2.75 4.30 5.24
C PHE A 19 -2.23 3.52 4.02
N ARG A 20 -1.07 3.93 3.53
CA ARG A 20 -0.45 3.35 2.32
C ARG A 20 0.70 2.43 2.70
N ILE A 21 0.65 1.20 2.20
CA ILE A 21 1.63 0.16 2.47
C ILE A 21 2.21 -0.30 1.14
N LEU A 22 3.53 -0.30 1.03
CA LEU A 22 4.24 -0.88 -0.10
C LEU A 22 4.65 -2.31 0.24
N LEU A 23 4.31 -3.25 -0.62
CA LEU A 23 4.75 -4.64 -0.57
C LEU A 23 5.87 -4.84 -1.58
N THR A 24 7.00 -5.34 -1.12
CA THR A 24 8.20 -5.55 -1.94
C THR A 24 8.83 -6.91 -1.66
N GLY A 25 9.76 -7.34 -2.51
CA GLY A 25 10.44 -8.63 -2.36
C GLY A 25 9.57 -9.85 -2.67
N VAL A 26 9.76 -10.94 -1.90
CA VAL A 26 9.14 -12.26 -2.10
C VAL A 26 8.02 -12.51 -1.06
N GLY A 27 7.00 -13.28 -1.43
CA GLY A 27 5.91 -13.66 -0.51
C GLY A 27 4.81 -12.61 -0.31
N LYS A 28 4.82 -11.52 -1.08
CA LYS A 28 3.85 -10.41 -1.02
C LYS A 28 2.39 -10.90 -1.08
N SER A 29 2.09 -11.79 -2.02
CA SER A 29 0.71 -12.26 -2.24
C SER A 29 0.17 -13.07 -1.07
N SER A 30 1.01 -13.89 -0.42
CA SER A 30 0.64 -14.65 0.78
C SER A 30 0.39 -13.75 1.99
N LEU A 31 1.16 -12.66 2.12
CA LEU A 31 0.92 -11.65 3.16
C LEU A 31 -0.40 -10.92 2.92
N VAL A 32 -0.69 -10.57 1.67
CA VAL A 32 -1.90 -9.83 1.31
C VAL A 32 -3.17 -10.59 1.70
N SER A 33 -3.25 -11.86 1.31
CA SER A 33 -4.43 -12.68 1.60
C SER A 33 -4.64 -12.93 3.09
N SER A 34 -3.56 -12.98 3.87
CA SER A 34 -3.62 -13.32 5.30
C SER A 34 -3.83 -12.11 6.21
N VAL A 35 -3.24 -10.96 5.87
CA VAL A 35 -3.22 -9.77 6.76
C VAL A 35 -4.33 -8.78 6.44
N PHE A 36 -4.72 -8.65 5.17
CA PHE A 36 -5.62 -7.56 4.75
C PHE A 36 -7.06 -8.01 4.47
N ASN A 37 -7.37 -9.30 4.64
CA ASN A 37 -8.67 -9.92 4.34
C ASN A 37 -9.22 -9.54 2.96
N ILE A 38 -8.34 -9.34 1.99
CA ILE A 38 -8.72 -9.00 0.62
C ILE A 38 -8.61 -10.28 -0.20
N SER A 39 -9.65 -10.58 -0.96
CA SER A 39 -9.62 -11.72 -1.87
C SER A 39 -8.49 -11.51 -2.88
N LEU A 40 -7.70 -12.57 -3.10
CA LEU A 40 -6.69 -12.62 -4.16
C LEU A 40 -7.28 -12.48 -5.57
N LYS A 41 -8.61 -12.54 -5.70
CA LYS A 41 -9.33 -12.23 -6.95
C LYS A 41 -9.61 -10.74 -7.12
N ASP A 42 -9.75 -10.02 -6.02
CA ASP A 42 -10.01 -8.56 -6.00
C ASP A 42 -8.69 -7.79 -6.09
N ILE A 43 -7.62 -8.40 -5.60
CA ILE A 43 -6.27 -7.94 -5.82
C ILE A 43 -5.71 -8.78 -6.94
N ASP A 44 -5.75 -8.20 -8.13
CA ASP A 44 -4.95 -8.61 -9.28
C ASP A 44 -3.44 -8.37 -9.00
N ILE A 45 -2.97 -8.71 -7.79
CA ILE A 45 -1.59 -9.14 -7.58
C ILE A 45 -1.44 -10.22 -8.61
N ALA A 46 -0.44 -10.06 -9.46
CA ALA A 46 -0.19 -10.97 -10.56
C ALA A 46 0.20 -12.35 -9.99
N HIS A 47 -0.80 -13.08 -9.49
CA HIS A 47 -0.67 -14.33 -8.78
C HIS A 47 -0.14 -15.41 -9.71
N ASP A 48 -0.41 -15.24 -11.01
CA ASP A 48 -0.03 -16.15 -12.08
C ASP A 48 0.70 -15.47 -13.25
N ARG A 49 1.13 -14.21 -13.09
CA ARG A 49 1.92 -13.50 -14.13
C ARG A 49 3.09 -12.76 -13.50
N ALA A 50 4.15 -13.49 -13.18
CA ALA A 50 5.46 -12.92 -12.91
C ALA A 50 5.75 -11.81 -13.96
N GLY A 51 6.04 -10.59 -13.48
CA GLY A 51 6.45 -9.47 -14.34
C GLY A 51 5.40 -8.42 -14.74
N ARG A 52 4.20 -8.36 -14.12
CA ARG A 52 3.17 -7.34 -14.45
C ARG A 52 2.65 -6.47 -13.31
N ALA A 53 3.21 -6.60 -12.11
CA ALA A 53 2.82 -5.73 -10.99
C ALA A 53 3.18 -4.27 -11.28
N SER A 54 2.22 -3.35 -11.09
CA SER A 54 2.46 -1.91 -11.19
C SER A 54 2.46 -1.30 -9.80
N ILE A 55 3.61 -0.78 -9.37
CA ILE A 55 3.78 -0.16 -8.05
C ILE A 55 2.91 1.08 -7.84
N THR A 56 2.40 1.69 -8.92
CA THR A 56 1.52 2.85 -8.83
C THR A 56 0.05 2.48 -8.69
N ARG A 57 -0.32 1.22 -8.91
CA ARG A 57 -1.69 0.73 -8.77
C ARG A 57 -2.06 0.65 -7.30
N GLU A 58 -3.22 1.20 -6.98
CA GLU A 58 -3.81 1.16 -5.65
C GLU A 58 -4.75 -0.03 -5.54
N TYR A 59 -4.54 -0.85 -4.52
CA TYR A 59 -5.48 -1.88 -4.13
C TYR A 59 -6.12 -1.49 -2.80
N ILE A 60 -7.46 -1.48 -2.78
CA ILE A 60 -8.26 -1.03 -1.64
C ILE A 60 -9.26 -2.13 -1.31
N SER A 61 -9.30 -2.53 -0.04
CA SER A 61 -10.31 -3.48 0.43
C SER A 61 -11.66 -2.78 0.57
N PRO A 62 -12.76 -3.36 0.06
CA PRO A 62 -14.10 -2.90 0.40
C PRO A 62 -14.38 -2.99 1.91
N ASP A 63 -13.84 -4.02 2.58
CA ASP A 63 -14.03 -4.26 4.02
C ASP A 63 -13.22 -3.30 4.89
N ASN A 64 -12.12 -2.77 4.35
CA ASN A 64 -11.30 -1.78 5.04
C ASN A 64 -10.73 -0.73 4.06
N PRO A 65 -11.51 0.30 3.72
CA PRO A 65 -11.11 1.31 2.74
C PRO A 65 -10.01 2.26 3.25
N ARG A 66 -9.62 2.11 4.53
CA ARG A 66 -8.53 2.88 5.14
C ARG A 66 -7.17 2.36 4.70
N PHE A 67 -7.04 1.14 4.20
CA PHE A 67 -5.76 0.63 3.71
C PHE A 67 -5.67 0.72 2.18
N ILE A 68 -4.52 1.18 1.71
CA ILE A 68 -4.15 1.15 0.30
C ILE A 68 -2.84 0.38 0.17
N LEU A 69 -2.89 -0.72 -0.57
CA LEU A 69 -1.70 -1.51 -0.89
C LEU A 69 -1.15 -1.08 -2.24
N HIS A 70 0.18 -1.00 -2.31
CA HIS A 70 0.97 -0.89 -3.52
C HIS A 70 1.84 -2.15 -3.62
N ASP A 71 1.86 -2.79 -4.78
CA ASP A 71 2.60 -4.04 -5.01
C ASP A 71 3.75 -3.78 -5.98
N SER A 72 5.00 -3.99 -5.54
CA SER A 72 6.15 -3.89 -6.45
C SER A 72 6.39 -5.19 -7.19
N GLN A 73 6.96 -5.09 -8.39
CA GLN A 73 7.54 -6.27 -9.03
C GLN A 73 8.64 -6.89 -8.15
N GLY A 74 8.81 -8.20 -8.23
CA GLY A 74 9.87 -8.92 -7.52
C GLY A 74 11.27 -8.55 -8.01
N PHE A 75 12.27 -8.74 -7.15
CA PHE A 75 13.68 -8.57 -7.48
C PHE A 75 14.26 -9.90 -7.95
N GLU A 76 14.12 -10.16 -9.25
CA GLU A 76 14.74 -11.32 -9.89
C GLU A 76 16.16 -10.98 -10.38
N PRO A 77 17.08 -11.96 -10.46
CA PRO A 77 18.39 -11.73 -11.06
C PRO A 77 18.27 -11.13 -12.47
N GLY A 78 18.91 -9.97 -12.69
CA GLY A 78 18.83 -9.23 -13.97
C GLY A 78 17.79 -8.09 -14.00
N SER A 79 17.03 -7.87 -12.92
CA SER A 79 16.00 -6.81 -12.84
C SER A 79 16.44 -5.55 -12.09
N ALA A 80 17.63 -5.01 -12.41
CA ALA A 80 18.16 -3.80 -11.75
C ALA A 80 17.17 -2.61 -11.81
N ASP A 81 16.39 -2.52 -12.87
CA ASP A 81 15.39 -1.47 -13.07
C ASP A 81 14.26 -1.50 -12.03
N ASN A 82 13.93 -2.69 -11.48
CA ASN A 82 12.88 -2.82 -10.47
C ASN A 82 13.26 -2.14 -9.15
N TRP A 83 14.55 -2.16 -8.80
CA TRP A 83 15.04 -1.43 -7.63
C TRP A 83 14.88 0.08 -7.81
N ALA A 84 15.25 0.61 -8.97
CA ALA A 84 15.12 2.04 -9.26
C ALA A 84 13.64 2.49 -9.23
N ILE A 85 12.73 1.66 -9.75
CA ILE A 85 11.27 1.92 -9.69
C ILE A 85 10.79 1.98 -8.23
N VAL A 86 11.19 1.02 -7.39
CA VAL A 86 10.83 0.99 -5.97
C VAL A 86 11.41 2.19 -5.22
N GLU A 87 12.68 2.50 -5.45
CA GLU A 87 13.35 3.65 -4.81
C GLU A 87 12.68 4.97 -5.19
N SER A 88 12.40 5.18 -6.48
CA SER A 88 11.70 6.39 -6.96
C SER A 88 10.34 6.52 -6.30
N PHE A 89 9.57 5.44 -6.25
CA PHE A 89 8.25 5.43 -5.63
C PHE A 89 8.31 5.77 -4.14
N ILE A 90 9.25 5.20 -3.38
CA ILE A 90 9.45 5.52 -1.96
C ILE A 90 9.79 7.01 -1.81
N ARG A 91 10.75 7.52 -2.60
CA ARG A 91 11.13 8.94 -2.54
C ARG A 91 9.95 9.85 -2.80
N ASP A 92 9.17 9.57 -3.83
CA ASP A 92 7.98 10.35 -4.19
C ASP A 92 6.94 10.35 -3.06
N ARG A 93 6.69 9.18 -2.45
CA ARG A 93 5.70 9.02 -1.37
C ARG A 93 6.20 9.40 0.02
N CYS A 94 7.48 9.76 0.18
CA CYS A 94 8.05 10.23 1.45
C CYS A 94 8.22 11.76 1.50
N ARG A 95 7.90 12.48 0.42
CA ARG A 95 8.04 13.94 0.38
C ARG A 95 7.18 14.63 1.45
N GLN A 96 7.74 15.65 2.08
CA GLN A 96 7.11 16.36 3.20
C GLN A 96 5.94 17.26 2.77
N ASP A 97 5.91 17.68 1.50
CA ASP A 97 4.85 18.51 0.93
C ASP A 97 3.57 17.71 0.62
N LEU A 98 3.60 16.38 0.74
CA LEU A 98 2.44 15.54 0.57
C LEU A 98 1.53 15.54 1.80
N GLN A 99 0.23 15.53 1.52
CA GLN A 99 -0.80 15.24 2.52
C GLN A 99 -0.50 13.90 3.20
N PRO A 100 -0.75 13.74 4.52
CA PRO A 100 -0.46 12.51 5.25
C PRO A 100 -0.99 11.25 4.55
N LYS A 101 -2.23 11.28 4.07
CA LYS A 101 -2.86 10.17 3.33
C LYS A 101 -2.17 9.77 2.03
N SER A 102 -1.37 10.66 1.44
CA SER A 102 -0.64 10.41 0.20
C SER A 102 0.75 9.83 0.46
N ARG A 103 1.21 9.85 1.71
CA ARG A 103 2.53 9.37 2.09
C ARG A 103 2.55 7.86 2.28
N LEU A 104 3.73 7.27 2.13
CA LEU A 104 3.94 5.88 2.52
C LEU A 104 3.98 5.78 4.06
N HIS A 105 3.29 4.78 4.61
CA HIS A 105 3.20 4.56 6.05
C HIS A 105 4.01 3.32 6.49
N ALA A 106 4.11 2.31 5.62
CA ALA A 106 4.91 1.12 5.87
C ALA A 106 5.47 0.54 4.56
N ILE A 107 6.60 -0.15 4.68
CA ILE A 107 7.18 -1.02 3.65
C ILE A 107 7.24 -2.40 4.27
N TRP A 108 6.80 -3.41 3.53
CA TRP A 108 6.94 -4.82 3.87
C TRP A 108 7.70 -5.54 2.78
#